data_AF-A0A699ZP89-F1
#
_entry.id   AF-A0A699ZP89-F1
#
_cell.length_a   1.000
_cell.length_b   1.000
_cell.length_c   1.000
_cell.angle_alpha   90.00
_cell.angle_beta   90.00
_cell.angle_gamma   90.00
#
_symmetry.space_group_name_H-M   'P 1'
#
loop_
_entity.id
_entity.type
_entity.pdbx_description
1 polymer ?
#
loop_
_entity_poly.entity_id
_entity_poly.type
_entity_poly.pdbx_seq_one_letter_code
_entity_poly.pdbx_strand_id
1 'polypeptide(L)'
;MLKLYYYGIDKVRAHVHGYNSTQQTSIATALSHRLALIHGPPGTGKTTTTAGLVSFIKKGLTKRLNSPVLVCGQSNTAVDKLVEDLVAIGLKVVRLGNPTRVSPQALQVTLFEHTKRHPRYKELQDLIKQAASLLAKVAKAKQRLDGRARGGKRRKAREGIWSDKREVQAAIDDLKDRIRLDIISESGVVCCTCIGAGGPELEGFNFPLLVLDEGSQASEPEAL
;
A
#
# COMPACT_ATOMS: atom_id res chain seq x y z
N MET A 1 -22.03 10.51 2.63
CA MET A 1 -21.15 11.70 2.61
C MET A 1 -20.51 11.85 4.00
N LEU A 2 -19.18 11.69 4.11
CA LEU A 2 -18.46 11.82 5.38
C LEU A 2 -18.64 13.23 5.95
N LYS A 3 -19.29 13.37 7.11
CA LYS A 3 -19.38 14.63 7.86
C LYS A 3 -18.06 14.91 8.58
N LEU A 4 -16.99 15.12 7.82
CA LEU A 4 -15.69 15.60 8.32
C LEU A 4 -15.71 17.12 8.58
N TYR A 5 -16.62 17.85 7.94
CA TYR A 5 -16.62 19.32 7.81
C TYR A 5 -16.99 20.14 9.07
N TYR A 6 -17.06 19.54 10.26
CA TYR A 6 -17.44 20.26 11.49
C TYR A 6 -16.60 19.80 12.68
N TYR A 7 -15.28 20.04 12.62
CA TYR A 7 -14.41 19.94 13.80
C TYR A 7 -13.91 21.33 14.18
N GLY A 8 -14.42 21.84 15.30
CA GLY A 8 -13.88 23.05 15.92
C GLY A 8 -12.44 22.84 16.37
N ILE A 9 -11.66 23.91 16.32
CA ILE A 9 -10.24 23.94 16.67
C ILE A 9 -9.95 23.34 18.07
N ASP A 10 -10.89 23.46 19.00
CA ASP A 10 -10.77 22.93 20.36
C ASP A 10 -10.68 21.41 20.40
N LYS A 11 -11.42 20.70 19.53
CA LYS A 11 -11.31 19.23 19.44
C LYS A 11 -9.96 18.80 18.89
N VAL A 12 -9.42 19.55 17.91
CA VAL A 12 -8.09 19.29 17.34
C VAL A 12 -7.03 19.49 18.42
N ARG A 13 -7.09 20.61 19.14
CA ARG A 13 -6.18 20.91 20.26
C ARG A 13 -6.19 19.85 21.36
N ALA A 14 -7.35 19.24 21.61
CA ALA A 14 -7.50 18.19 22.61
C ALA A 14 -6.90 16.82 22.22
N HIS A 15 -6.58 16.58 20.94
CA HIS A 15 -6.06 15.29 20.46
C HIS A 15 -4.68 15.39 19.80
N VAL A 16 -4.27 16.59 19.39
CA VAL A 16 -3.02 16.85 18.66
C VAL A 16 -2.04 17.56 19.60
N HIS A 17 -1.59 16.81 20.62
CA HIS A 17 -0.58 17.27 21.58
C HIS A 17 0.81 17.25 20.92
N GLY A 18 1.66 18.25 21.21
CA GLY A 18 3.02 18.36 20.65
C GLY A 18 3.14 19.19 19.37
N TYR A 19 2.06 19.85 18.94
CA TYR A 19 2.04 20.75 17.77
C TYR A 19 1.82 22.18 18.21
N ASN A 20 2.47 23.13 17.53
CA ASN A 20 2.28 24.55 17.84
C ASN A 20 0.91 25.06 17.33
N SER A 21 0.56 26.30 17.70
CA SER A 21 -0.75 26.89 17.38
C SER A 21 -1.02 27.00 15.88
N THR A 22 -0.01 27.28 15.06
CA THR A 22 -0.18 27.39 13.60
C THR A 22 -0.41 26.03 12.97
N GLN A 23 0.34 25.00 13.38
CA GLN A 23 0.14 23.62 12.93
C GLN A 23 -1.24 23.08 13.32
N GLN A 24 -1.67 23.31 14.57
CA GLN A 24 -3.02 22.94 15.03
C GLN A 24 -4.11 23.63 14.21
N THR A 25 -3.92 24.91 13.88
CA THR A 25 -4.85 25.67 13.03
C THR A 25 -4.88 25.10 11.62
N SER A 26 -3.73 24.79 11.02
CA SER A 26 -3.65 24.15 9.70
C SER A 26 -4.37 22.81 9.64
N ILE A 27 -4.21 21.97 10.68
CA ILE A 27 -4.92 20.69 10.79
C ILE A 27 -6.44 20.90 10.88
N ALA A 28 -6.89 21.83 11.73
CA ALA A 28 -8.32 22.13 11.86
C ALA A 28 -8.93 22.66 10.56
N THR A 29 -8.22 23.56 9.86
CA THR A 29 -8.62 24.07 8.55
C THR A 29 -8.71 22.96 7.53
N ALA A 30 -7.71 22.07 7.45
CA ALA A 30 -7.69 20.97 6.51
C ALA A 30 -8.88 20.01 6.69
N LEU A 31 -9.24 19.71 7.94
CA LEU A 31 -10.38 18.85 8.27
C LEU A 31 -11.74 19.47 7.93
N SER A 32 -11.80 20.80 7.85
CA SER A 32 -13.04 21.55 7.60
C SER A 32 -13.33 21.76 6.12
N HIS A 33 -12.41 21.40 5.22
CA HIS A 33 -12.54 21.63 3.77
C HIS A 33 -12.45 20.33 2.99
N ARG A 34 -13.01 20.33 1.77
CA ARG A 34 -12.89 19.20 0.83
C ARG A 34 -11.49 19.10 0.22
N LEU A 35 -10.83 20.23 0.10
CA LEU A 35 -9.48 20.40 -0.41
C LEU A 35 -8.82 21.48 0.44
N ALA A 36 -7.60 21.23 0.89
CA ALA A 36 -6.82 22.17 1.66
C ALA A 36 -5.35 22.08 1.26
N LEU A 37 -4.69 23.23 1.22
CA LEU A 37 -3.25 23.34 1.00
C LEU A 37 -2.60 23.79 2.30
N ILE A 38 -1.70 22.97 2.84
CA ILE A 38 -0.86 23.36 3.97
C ILE A 38 0.47 23.87 3.41
N HIS A 39 0.71 25.17 3.57
CA HIS A 39 1.93 25.82 3.10
C HIS A 39 2.84 26.20 4.26
N GLY A 40 4.15 26.13 4.05
CA GLY A 40 5.15 26.56 5.03
C GLY A 40 6.58 26.54 4.46
N PRO A 41 7.43 27.52 4.80
CA PRO A 41 8.85 27.52 4.46
C PRO A 41 9.61 26.24 4.89
N PRO A 42 10.83 25.99 4.39
CA PRO A 42 11.68 24.91 4.86
C PRO A 42 11.82 24.93 6.40
N GLY A 43 11.79 23.75 7.04
CA GLY A 43 11.93 23.63 8.50
C GLY A 43 10.68 23.96 9.34
N THR A 44 9.56 24.36 8.74
CA THR A 44 8.32 24.69 9.48
C THR A 44 7.47 23.47 9.91
N GLY A 45 7.98 22.26 9.69
CA GLY A 45 7.32 21.02 10.13
C GLY A 45 6.07 20.65 9.32
N LYS A 46 6.06 20.86 8.00
CA LYS A 46 4.96 20.45 7.10
C LYS A 46 4.67 18.95 7.20
N THR A 47 5.67 18.10 6.96
CA THR A 47 5.56 16.64 7.09
C THR A 47 5.09 16.21 8.48
N THR A 48 5.60 16.85 9.53
CA THR A 48 5.13 16.63 10.90
C THR A 48 3.63 16.97 11.02
N THR A 49 3.21 18.13 10.50
CA THR A 49 1.81 18.56 10.48
C THR A 49 0.92 17.58 9.72
N THR A 50 1.41 17.04 8.58
CA THR A 50 0.76 15.97 7.82
C THR A 50 0.56 14.72 8.69
N ALA A 51 1.59 14.28 9.42
CA ALA A 51 1.47 13.14 10.34
C ALA A 51 0.43 13.41 11.45
N GLY A 52 0.38 14.64 11.97
CA GLY A 52 -0.61 15.09 12.95
C GLY A 52 -2.05 15.06 12.41
N LEU A 53 -2.25 15.50 11.17
CA LEU A 53 -3.53 15.42 10.47
C LEU A 53 -4.01 13.97 10.34
N VAL A 54 -3.15 13.08 9.83
CA VAL A 54 -3.47 11.67 9.65
C VAL A 54 -3.74 10.98 10.99
N SER A 55 -2.94 11.31 12.02
CA SER A 55 -3.16 10.85 13.39
C SER A 55 -4.53 11.25 13.92
N PHE A 56 -4.92 12.52 13.77
CA PHE A 56 -6.24 12.99 14.20
C PHE A 56 -7.36 12.27 13.45
N ILE A 57 -7.21 12.06 12.14
CA ILE A 57 -8.19 11.33 11.33
C ILE A 57 -8.35 9.90 11.84
N LYS A 58 -7.25 9.18 12.12
CA LYS A 58 -7.33 7.76 12.49
C LYS A 58 -7.62 7.50 13.96
N LYS A 59 -7.17 8.38 14.87
CA LYS A 59 -7.33 8.20 16.33
C LYS A 59 -8.43 9.08 16.94
N GLY A 60 -8.58 10.32 16.45
CA GLY A 60 -9.60 11.26 16.95
C GLY A 60 -10.99 11.04 16.33
N LEU A 61 -11.07 10.50 15.11
CA LEU A 61 -12.34 10.28 14.39
C LEU A 61 -12.81 8.82 14.39
N THR A 62 -12.23 7.97 15.23
CA THR A 62 -12.28 6.48 15.27
C THR A 62 -13.64 5.80 15.03
N LYS A 63 -14.77 6.51 15.09
CA LYS A 63 -16.11 5.97 14.81
C LYS A 63 -16.68 6.29 13.42
N ARG A 64 -15.99 7.06 12.57
CA ARG A 64 -16.57 7.59 11.31
C ARG A 64 -15.84 7.21 10.02
N LEU A 65 -14.59 6.75 10.07
CA LEU A 65 -13.85 6.36 8.88
C LEU A 65 -13.10 5.05 9.07
N ASN A 66 -13.74 3.96 8.64
CA ASN A 66 -13.14 2.63 8.64
C ASN A 66 -12.16 2.44 7.47
N SER A 67 -12.22 3.26 6.42
CA SER A 67 -11.28 3.18 5.30
C SER A 67 -9.88 3.65 5.71
N PRO A 68 -8.82 3.10 5.08
CA PRO A 68 -7.47 3.64 5.20
C PRO A 68 -7.37 5.05 4.59
N VAL A 69 -6.43 5.84 5.10
CA VAL A 69 -6.03 7.11 4.48
C VAL A 69 -4.89 6.82 3.50
N LEU A 70 -5.00 7.31 2.26
CA LEU A 70 -3.89 7.25 1.30
C LEU A 70 -2.95 8.43 1.51
N VAL A 71 -1.67 8.16 1.64
CA VAL A 71 -0.62 9.16 1.80
C VAL A 71 0.39 8.98 0.68
N CYS A 72 0.49 10.00 -0.16
CA CYS A 72 1.39 10.03 -1.30
C CYS A 72 2.52 11.04 -1.06
N GLY A 73 3.69 10.78 -1.61
CA GLY A 73 4.77 11.75 -1.72
C GLY A 73 5.53 11.57 -3.04
N GLN A 74 6.29 12.56 -3.46
CA GLN A 74 6.98 12.50 -4.76
C GLN A 74 8.12 11.46 -4.79
N SER A 75 8.87 11.33 -3.70
CA SER A 75 10.06 10.47 -3.63
C SER A 75 9.94 9.41 -2.54
N ASN A 76 10.68 8.30 -2.69
CA ASN A 76 10.73 7.27 -1.65
C ASN A 76 11.20 7.83 -0.31
N THR A 77 12.22 8.70 -0.31
CA THR A 77 12.76 9.31 0.92
C THR A 77 11.72 10.14 1.65
N ALA A 78 10.92 10.94 0.92
CA ALA A 78 9.85 11.73 1.51
C ALA A 78 8.77 10.84 2.13
N VAL A 79 8.35 9.79 1.40
CA VAL A 79 7.35 8.83 1.88
C VAL A 79 7.87 8.08 3.11
N ASP A 80 9.11 7.62 3.09
CA ASP A 80 9.70 6.84 4.18
C ASP A 80 9.84 7.67 5.46
N LYS A 81 10.20 8.96 5.34
CA LYS A 81 10.23 9.86 6.50
C LYS A 81 8.86 10.01 7.15
N LEU A 82 7.82 10.15 6.33
CA LEU A 82 6.44 10.24 6.83
C LEU A 82 5.96 8.90 7.41
N VAL A 83 6.36 7.77 6.82
CA VAL A 83 6.11 6.42 7.37
C VAL A 83 6.69 6.27 8.76
N GLU A 84 7.94 6.71 8.98
CA GLU A 84 8.59 6.68 10.29
C GLU A 84 7.79 7.46 11.34
N ASP A 85 7.35 8.68 11.01
CA ASP A 85 6.56 9.51 11.91
C ASP A 85 5.20 8.87 12.22
N LEU A 86 4.52 8.30 11.22
CA LEU A 86 3.22 7.64 11.39
C LEU A 86 3.32 6.34 12.22
N VAL A 87 4.40 5.58 12.04
CA VAL A 87 4.71 4.39 12.84
C VAL A 87 5.04 4.77 14.29
N ALA A 88 5.83 5.81 14.50
CA ALA A 88 6.16 6.32 15.84
C ALA A 88 4.91 6.80 16.60
N ILE A 89 3.94 7.38 15.88
CA ILE A 89 2.62 7.73 16.43
C ILE A 89 1.83 6.46 16.80
N GLY A 90 2.15 5.29 16.26
CA GLY A 90 1.47 4.02 16.54
C GLY A 90 0.27 3.77 15.64
N LEU A 91 0.31 4.21 14.39
CA LEU A 91 -0.68 3.84 13.37
C LEU A 91 -0.28 2.52 12.67
N LYS A 92 -1.29 1.78 12.20
CA LYS A 92 -1.08 0.62 11.32
C LYS A 92 -0.79 1.12 9.90
N VAL A 93 0.48 1.18 9.54
CA VAL A 93 0.95 1.68 8.24
C VAL A 93 1.28 0.52 7.30
N VAL A 94 0.92 0.67 6.02
CA VAL A 94 1.37 -0.18 4.92
C VAL A 94 2.13 0.69 3.92
N ARG A 95 3.40 0.39 3.69
CA ARG A 95 4.25 1.06 2.70
C ARG A 95 4.28 0.26 1.39
N LEU A 96 3.84 0.86 0.29
CA LEU A 96 3.87 0.24 -1.03
C LEU A 96 5.09 0.70 -1.80
N GLY A 97 5.94 -0.21 -2.26
CA GLY A 97 7.12 0.11 -3.06
C GLY A 97 8.10 -1.05 -3.08
N ASN A 98 9.14 -0.94 -3.92
CA ASN A 98 10.17 -1.95 -3.99
C ASN A 98 10.97 -1.99 -2.66
N PRO A 99 11.00 -3.12 -1.93
CA PRO A 99 11.72 -3.24 -0.66
C PRO A 99 13.21 -2.86 -0.73
N THR A 100 13.84 -2.93 -1.91
CA THR A 100 15.25 -2.54 -2.10
C THR A 100 15.47 -1.03 -2.20
N ARG A 101 14.38 -0.24 -2.30
CA ARG A 101 14.40 1.22 -2.46
C ARG A 101 13.72 1.94 -1.28
N VAL A 102 13.48 1.23 -0.19
CA VAL A 102 12.80 1.72 1.02
C VAL A 102 13.82 1.76 2.18
N SER A 103 13.70 2.74 3.06
CA SER A 103 14.55 2.85 4.25
C SER A 103 14.46 1.61 5.15
N PRO A 104 15.51 1.25 5.91
CA PRO A 104 15.46 0.12 6.85
C PRO A 104 14.31 0.21 7.86
N GLN A 105 13.97 1.41 8.30
CA GLN A 105 12.89 1.70 9.25
C GLN A 105 11.52 1.46 8.61
N ALA A 106 11.33 1.87 7.36
CA ALA A 106 10.08 1.68 6.63
C ALA A 106 9.91 0.26 6.07
N LEU A 107 11.01 -0.51 5.91
CA LEU A 107 11.00 -1.88 5.40
C LEU A 107 10.01 -2.77 6.18
N GLN A 108 10.01 -2.66 7.51
CA GLN A 108 9.20 -3.48 8.42
C GLN A 108 7.70 -3.28 8.27
N VAL A 109 7.27 -2.22 7.59
CA VAL A 109 5.86 -1.92 7.33
C VAL A 109 5.52 -1.95 5.85
N THR A 110 6.41 -2.48 5.00
CA THR A 110 6.11 -2.69 3.58
C THR A 110 5.03 -3.74 3.38
N LEU A 111 4.27 -3.64 2.28
CA LEU A 111 3.31 -4.69 1.89
C LEU A 111 4.00 -6.08 1.79
N PHE A 112 5.26 -6.10 1.36
CA PHE A 112 6.06 -7.32 1.29
C PHE A 112 6.30 -7.94 2.67
N GLU A 113 6.74 -7.17 3.67
CA GLU A 113 6.94 -7.68 5.03
C GLU A 113 5.62 -7.99 5.76
N HIS A 114 4.54 -7.27 5.46
CA HIS A 114 3.19 -7.66 5.91
C HIS A 114 2.74 -8.98 5.29
N THR A 115 2.98 -9.20 4.00
CA THR A 115 2.65 -10.45 3.30
C THR A 115 3.34 -11.64 3.94
N LYS A 116 4.62 -11.52 4.31
CA LYS A 116 5.36 -12.59 4.99
C LYS A 116 4.81 -12.96 6.36
N ARG A 117 4.22 -12.00 7.07
CA ARG A 117 3.62 -12.19 8.39
C ARG A 117 2.15 -12.63 8.33
N HIS A 118 1.55 -12.61 7.14
CA HIS A 118 0.14 -12.93 6.97
C HIS A 118 -0.14 -14.42 7.27
N PRO A 119 -1.26 -14.78 7.93
CA PRO A 119 -1.59 -16.17 8.26
C PRO A 119 -1.59 -17.12 7.05
N ARG A 120 -1.98 -16.61 5.87
CA ARG A 120 -2.01 -17.37 4.61
C ARG A 120 -0.67 -17.41 3.86
N TYR A 121 0.41 -16.83 4.41
CA TYR A 121 1.70 -16.80 3.71
C TYR A 121 2.28 -18.19 3.46
N LYS A 122 2.09 -19.12 4.41
CA LYS A 122 2.55 -20.51 4.25
C LYS A 122 1.86 -21.21 3.07
N GLU A 123 0.55 -21.03 2.94
CA GLU A 123 -0.24 -21.54 1.81
C GLU A 123 0.29 -20.98 0.48
N LEU A 124 0.56 -19.67 0.43
CA LEU A 124 1.17 -19.03 -0.74
C LEU A 124 2.54 -19.63 -1.09
N GLN A 125 3.39 -19.85 -0.09
CA GLN A 125 4.70 -20.49 -0.31
C GLN A 125 4.56 -21.92 -0.87
N ASP A 126 3.59 -22.67 -0.38
CA ASP A 126 3.37 -24.04 -0.81
C ASP A 126 2.81 -24.10 -2.24
N LEU A 127 1.94 -23.16 -2.64
CA LEU A 127 1.52 -23.01 -4.04
C LEU A 127 2.68 -22.64 -4.97
N ILE A 128 3.56 -21.72 -4.55
CA ILE A 128 4.75 -21.34 -5.32
C ILE A 128 5.69 -22.55 -5.52
N LYS A 129 5.90 -23.37 -4.48
CA LYS A 129 6.69 -24.61 -4.59
C LYS A 129 6.04 -25.61 -5.53
N GLN A 130 4.72 -25.76 -5.48
CA GLN A 130 3.98 -26.63 -6.41
C GLN A 130 4.14 -26.16 -7.85
N ALA A 131 4.03 -24.86 -8.12
CA ALA A 131 4.27 -24.28 -9.44
C ALA A 131 5.69 -24.58 -9.94
N ALA A 132 6.71 -24.38 -9.11
CA ALA A 132 8.09 -24.67 -9.46
C ALA A 132 8.32 -26.16 -9.79
N SER A 133 7.72 -27.06 -9.00
CA SER A 133 7.77 -28.51 -9.23
C SER A 133 7.10 -28.92 -10.55
N LEU A 134 5.92 -28.35 -10.85
CA LEU A 134 5.23 -28.57 -12.12
C LEU A 134 6.07 -28.09 -13.30
N LEU A 135 6.64 -26.87 -13.23
CA LEU A 135 7.51 -26.33 -14.27
C LEU A 135 8.74 -27.22 -14.50
N ALA A 136 9.34 -27.77 -13.44
CA ALA A 136 10.46 -28.70 -13.56
C ALA A 136 10.05 -30.03 -14.23
N LYS A 137 8.88 -30.60 -13.89
CA LYS A 137 8.32 -31.80 -14.55
C LYS A 137 8.05 -31.54 -16.04
N VAL A 138 7.50 -30.37 -16.36
CA VAL A 138 7.25 -29.91 -17.73
C VAL A 138 8.53 -29.83 -18.54
N ALA A 139 9.59 -29.23 -17.98
CA ALA A 139 10.89 -29.13 -18.65
C ALA A 139 11.47 -30.52 -18.97
N LYS A 140 11.42 -31.46 -18.01
CA LYS A 140 11.87 -32.85 -18.21
C LYS A 140 11.03 -33.60 -19.24
N ALA A 141 9.71 -33.41 -19.22
CA ALA A 141 8.81 -34.03 -20.19
C ALA A 141 9.07 -33.53 -21.62
N LYS A 142 9.31 -32.23 -21.80
CA LYS A 142 9.72 -31.64 -23.10
C LYS A 142 11.02 -32.26 -23.60
N GLN A 143 12.06 -32.33 -22.77
CA GLN A 143 13.35 -32.92 -23.13
C GLN A 143 13.24 -34.38 -23.58
N ARG A 144 12.37 -35.18 -22.93
CA ARG A 144 12.10 -36.57 -23.32
C ARG A 144 11.30 -36.69 -24.62
N LEU A 145 10.35 -35.77 -24.84
CA LEU A 145 9.46 -35.78 -26.00
C LEU A 145 10.16 -35.31 -27.29
N ASP A 146 11.19 -34.46 -27.19
CA ASP A 146 11.99 -34.01 -28.34
C ASP A 146 12.77 -35.17 -28.98
N GLY A 147 12.95 -36.29 -28.27
CA GLY A 147 13.63 -37.48 -28.77
C GLY A 147 12.81 -38.44 -29.66
N ARG A 148 11.52 -38.74 -29.40
CA ARG A 148 10.88 -39.95 -30.01
C ARG A 148 9.34 -39.99 -30.22
N ALA A 149 8.56 -38.90 -30.11
CA ALA A 149 7.08 -39.00 -30.12
C ALA A 149 6.35 -38.49 -31.40
N ARG A 150 5.38 -39.27 -31.91
CA ARG A 150 4.45 -38.89 -33.01
C ARG A 150 3.56 -37.68 -32.64
N GLY A 151 3.31 -36.79 -33.61
CA GLY A 151 2.78 -35.42 -33.40
C GLY A 151 1.49 -35.23 -32.60
N GLY A 152 0.54 -36.18 -32.65
CA GLY A 152 -0.74 -36.06 -31.92
C GLY A 152 -0.62 -36.20 -30.39
N LYS A 153 0.25 -37.10 -29.89
CA LYS A 153 0.50 -37.25 -28.44
C LYS A 153 1.28 -36.05 -27.87
N ARG A 154 2.13 -35.42 -28.69
CA ARG A 154 2.85 -34.18 -28.33
C ARG A 154 1.90 -33.00 -28.10
N ARG A 155 0.84 -32.86 -28.92
CA ARG A 155 -0.14 -31.77 -28.80
C ARG A 155 -0.94 -31.84 -27.50
N LYS A 156 -1.53 -33.01 -27.19
CA LYS A 156 -2.28 -33.23 -25.95
C LYS A 156 -1.43 -33.06 -24.69
N ALA A 157 -0.18 -33.58 -24.70
CA ALA A 157 0.73 -33.41 -23.58
C ALA A 157 1.12 -31.93 -23.36
N ARG A 158 1.28 -31.14 -24.43
CA ARG A 158 1.48 -29.69 -24.32
C ARG A 158 0.25 -28.99 -23.76
N GLU A 159 -0.95 -29.29 -24.26
CA GLU A 159 -2.20 -28.65 -23.79
C GLU A 159 -2.45 -28.88 -22.29
N GLY A 160 -2.29 -30.10 -21.78
CA GLY A 160 -2.45 -30.38 -20.35
C GLY A 160 -1.46 -29.58 -19.47
N ILE A 161 -0.20 -29.51 -19.89
CA ILE A 161 0.83 -28.72 -19.21
C ILE A 161 0.50 -27.23 -19.12
N TRP A 162 -0.03 -26.66 -20.21
CA TRP A 162 -0.42 -25.25 -20.24
C TRP A 162 -1.64 -25.00 -19.36
N SER A 163 -2.57 -25.96 -19.29
CA SER A 163 -3.71 -25.92 -18.39
C SER A 163 -3.26 -25.94 -16.92
N ASP A 164 -2.44 -26.91 -16.52
CA ASP A 164 -1.95 -27.05 -15.15
C ASP A 164 -1.17 -25.80 -14.70
N LYS A 165 -0.33 -25.25 -15.59
CA LYS A 165 0.42 -24.02 -15.29
C LYS A 165 -0.54 -22.84 -15.06
N ARG A 166 -1.56 -22.70 -15.91
CA ARG A 166 -2.53 -21.60 -15.81
C ARG A 166 -3.36 -21.71 -14.53
N GLU A 167 -3.77 -22.91 -14.16
CA GLU A 167 -4.56 -23.18 -12.95
C GLU A 167 -3.76 -22.82 -11.68
N VAL A 168 -2.52 -23.31 -11.56
CA VAL A 168 -1.69 -23.00 -10.39
C VAL A 168 -1.31 -21.51 -10.35
N GLN A 169 -1.05 -20.89 -11.50
CA GLN A 169 -0.79 -19.45 -11.55
C GLN A 169 -2.01 -18.64 -11.09
N ALA A 170 -3.22 -19.01 -11.55
CA ALA A 170 -4.45 -18.36 -11.12
C ALA A 170 -4.68 -18.50 -9.61
N ALA A 171 -4.41 -19.68 -9.03
CA ALA A 171 -4.51 -19.89 -7.59
C ALA A 171 -3.51 -19.04 -6.79
N ILE A 172 -2.27 -18.87 -7.29
CA ILE A 172 -1.27 -17.99 -6.69
C ILE A 172 -1.73 -16.54 -6.73
N ASP A 173 -2.25 -16.09 -7.87
CA ASP A 173 -2.65 -14.69 -8.07
C ASP A 173 -3.90 -14.36 -7.22
N ASP A 174 -4.89 -15.25 -7.16
CA ASP A 174 -6.06 -15.12 -6.27
C ASP A 174 -5.65 -15.08 -4.80
N LEU A 175 -4.75 -15.97 -4.35
CA LEU A 175 -4.30 -15.95 -2.96
C LEU A 175 -3.50 -14.70 -2.62
N LYS A 176 -2.62 -14.24 -3.52
CA LYS A 176 -1.90 -12.96 -3.35
C LYS A 176 -2.86 -11.79 -3.25
N ASP A 177 -3.89 -11.76 -4.10
CA ASP A 177 -4.88 -10.69 -4.07
C ASP A 177 -5.67 -10.69 -2.77
N ARG A 178 -6.11 -11.86 -2.27
CA ARG A 178 -6.75 -11.97 -0.95
C ARG A 178 -5.86 -11.45 0.18
N ILE A 179 -4.59 -11.86 0.21
CA ILE A 179 -3.63 -11.37 1.22
C ILE A 179 -3.45 -9.86 1.12
N ARG A 180 -3.32 -9.31 -0.10
CA ARG A 180 -3.23 -7.87 -0.35
C ARG A 180 -4.46 -7.14 0.18
N LEU A 181 -5.65 -7.65 -0.17
CA LEU A 181 -6.94 -7.08 0.24
C LEU A 181 -7.07 -7.04 1.76
N ASP A 182 -6.75 -8.14 2.43
CA ASP A 182 -6.77 -8.25 3.90
C ASP A 182 -5.83 -7.20 4.53
N ILE A 183 -4.57 -7.15 4.09
CA ILE A 183 -3.55 -6.23 4.64
C ILE A 183 -3.94 -4.75 4.46
N ILE A 184 -4.35 -4.35 3.25
CA ILE A 184 -4.67 -2.95 2.97
C ILE A 184 -5.96 -2.53 3.68
N SER A 185 -6.99 -3.39 3.69
CA SER A 185 -8.28 -3.08 4.32
C SER A 185 -8.18 -2.94 5.84
N GLU A 186 -7.30 -3.72 6.48
CA GLU A 186 -7.06 -3.65 7.93
C GLU A 186 -6.07 -2.55 8.33
N SER A 187 -5.43 -1.91 7.36
CA SER A 187 -4.49 -0.81 7.60
C SER A 187 -5.22 0.46 8.03
N GLY A 188 -4.53 1.28 8.82
CA GLY A 188 -5.00 2.63 9.13
C GLY A 188 -4.60 3.62 8.04
N VAL A 189 -3.42 3.42 7.45
CA VAL A 189 -2.79 4.30 6.48
C VAL A 189 -2.03 3.48 5.45
N VAL A 190 -2.16 3.86 4.18
CA VAL A 190 -1.34 3.32 3.09
C VAL A 190 -0.45 4.44 2.57
N CYS A 191 0.85 4.19 2.50
CA CYS A 191 1.85 5.15 2.05
C CYS A 191 2.51 4.66 0.76
N CYS A 192 2.57 5.49 -0.27
CA CYS A 192 3.24 5.18 -1.53
C CYS A 192 3.80 6.45 -2.19
N THR A 193 4.57 6.30 -3.26
CA THR A 193 4.87 7.46 -4.10
C THR A 193 3.64 7.80 -4.95
N CYS A 194 3.58 9.01 -5.52
CA CYS A 194 2.47 9.39 -6.41
C CYS A 194 2.33 8.41 -7.59
N ILE A 195 3.44 8.10 -8.27
CA ILE A 195 3.47 7.09 -9.33
C ILE A 195 3.06 5.70 -8.81
N GLY A 196 3.49 5.35 -7.59
CA GLY A 196 3.13 4.09 -6.95
C GLY A 196 1.64 3.96 -6.64
N ALA A 197 0.91 5.08 -6.53
CA ALA A 197 -0.52 5.07 -6.30
C ALA A 197 -1.31 4.50 -7.49
N GLY A 198 -0.76 4.60 -8.71
CA GLY A 198 -1.32 3.98 -9.91
C GLY A 198 -0.95 2.50 -10.09
N GLY A 199 -0.26 1.89 -9.12
CA GLY A 199 0.17 0.50 -9.17
C GLY A 199 -0.96 -0.52 -8.95
N PRO A 200 -0.77 -1.78 -9.37
CA PRO A 200 -1.75 -2.85 -9.18
C PRO A 200 -2.03 -3.14 -7.70
N GLU A 201 -1.11 -2.77 -6.79
CA GLU A 201 -1.30 -2.93 -5.36
C GLU A 201 -2.52 -2.16 -4.82
N LEU A 202 -2.94 -1.08 -5.48
CA LEU A 202 -4.10 -0.28 -5.09
C LEU A 202 -5.34 -0.52 -5.97
N GLU A 203 -5.26 -1.40 -6.96
CA GLU A 203 -6.39 -1.69 -7.84
C GLU A 203 -7.60 -2.21 -7.04
N GLY A 204 -8.77 -1.63 -7.29
CA GLY A 204 -10.02 -1.94 -6.59
C GLY A 204 -10.23 -1.20 -5.25
N PHE A 205 -9.26 -0.42 -4.77
CA PHE A 205 -9.41 0.39 -3.56
C PHE A 205 -9.95 1.79 -3.85
N ASN A 206 -10.81 2.28 -2.95
CA ASN A 206 -11.27 3.67 -2.94
C ASN A 206 -10.80 4.36 -1.67
N PHE A 207 -10.08 5.46 -1.83
CA PHE A 207 -9.57 6.27 -0.72
C PHE A 207 -10.34 7.57 -0.64
N PRO A 208 -11.33 7.70 0.28
CA PRO A 208 -12.11 8.94 0.40
C PRO A 208 -11.29 10.10 0.98
N LEU A 209 -10.12 9.80 1.56
CA LEU A 209 -9.15 10.78 2.02
C LEU A 209 -7.77 10.44 1.48
N LEU A 210 -7.17 11.45 0.86
CA LEU A 210 -5.82 11.43 0.33
C LEU A 210 -5.05 12.61 0.92
N VAL A 211 -3.80 12.37 1.29
CA VAL A 211 -2.84 13.42 1.62
C VAL A 211 -1.65 13.31 0.70
N LEU A 212 -1.28 14.43 0.07
CA LEU A 212 -0.10 14.53 -0.79
C LEU A 212 0.96 15.38 -0.08
N ASP A 213 1.99 14.74 0.46
CA ASP A 213 3.11 15.44 1.09
C ASP A 213 4.13 15.88 0.02
N GLU A 214 4.72 17.06 0.22
CA GLU A 214 5.61 17.71 -0.77
C GLU A 214 4.98 17.82 -2.18
N GLY A 215 3.66 17.99 -2.25
CA GLY A 215 2.91 18.05 -3.53
C GLY A 215 3.36 19.15 -4.49
N SER A 216 4.00 20.22 -3.99
CA SER A 216 4.59 21.26 -4.85
C SER A 216 5.79 20.78 -5.68
N GLN A 217 6.37 19.63 -5.33
CA GLN A 217 7.50 19.06 -6.07
C GLN A 217 7.03 18.10 -7.17
N ALA A 218 5.81 17.55 -7.05
CA ALA A 218 5.22 16.67 -8.06
C ALA A 218 4.71 17.48 -9.26
N SER A 219 4.83 16.90 -10.46
CA SER A 219 4.14 17.44 -11.64
C SER A 219 2.63 17.22 -11.52
N GLU A 220 1.81 18.05 -12.18
CA GLU A 220 0.35 17.87 -12.15
C GLU A 220 -0.09 16.48 -12.62
N PRO A 221 0.44 15.90 -13.73
CA PRO A 221 0.10 14.53 -14.14
C PRO A 221 0.57 13.46 -13.16
N GLU A 222 1.60 13.74 -12.35
CA GLU A 222 2.06 12.82 -11.31
C GLU A 222 1.15 12.86 -10.08
N ALA A 223 0.52 14.00 -9.78
CA ALA A 223 -0.34 14.19 -8.62
C ALA A 223 -1.82 13.77 -8.84
N LEU A 224 -2.23 13.55 -10.09
CA LEU A 224 -3.58 13.15 -10.50
C LEU A 224 -3.75 11.62 -10.55
#